data_AF-A0A8T5H457-F1
#
_entry.id   AF-A0A8T5H457-F1
#
_cell.length_a   1.000
_cell.length_b   1.000
_cell.length_c   1.000
_cell.angle_alpha   90.00
_cell.angle_beta   90.00
_cell.angle_gamma   90.00
#
_symmetry.space_group_name_H-M   'P 1'
#
loop_
_entity.id
_entity.type
_entity.pdbx_description
1 polymer ?
#
loop_
_entity_poly.entity_id
_entity_poly.type
_entity_poly.pdbx_seq_one_letter_code
_entity_poly.pdbx_strand_id
1 'polypeptide(L)'
;MIDKLLEKIDEKRNPCVVGLDPIVEKLPPHLLTESSFTAIAEAFKVFNFAIIDAIHDLVPAIKPQMACYEKYGAAGVQAFEETVAYAKEKGLIVIGDAKRGDIGHTAKAYAEAHLGKVFTPSGRKFSTNADWLTVNPYLGKDGLDPFVKVCEEHDRGIFILVKTSNPSSGQWQDRLIDVKDDEVADFTERNIQLKDRRTELYNLVGLQVHRYAKEFRGKRGYSAIGAVVGATYPEQAATLRKLMPYSLFLVPGYGAQGGKSKDIVNCFNNDGYGAVINSSRGIIYAWETLNMPRDFARASRNAVRIMITDIQDALKDAGKWPHNWN
;
A
#
# COMPACT_ATOMS: atom_id res chain seq x y z
N MET A 1 14.86 -1.50 -2.64
CA MET A 1 13.53 -1.83 -2.10
C MET A 1 12.56 -2.38 -3.13
N ILE A 2 12.34 -1.72 -4.27
CA ILE A 2 11.42 -2.22 -5.30
C ILE A 2 11.76 -3.63 -5.80
N ASP A 3 13.03 -3.90 -6.13
CA ASP A 3 13.44 -5.22 -6.59
C ASP A 3 13.19 -6.30 -5.52
N LYS A 4 13.43 -5.99 -4.23
CA LYS A 4 13.14 -6.88 -3.10
C LYS A 4 11.64 -7.21 -2.97
N LEU A 5 10.76 -6.23 -3.20
CA LEU A 5 9.32 -6.48 -3.21
C LEU A 5 8.92 -7.38 -4.40
N LEU A 6 9.48 -7.15 -5.59
CA LEU A 6 9.22 -7.99 -6.74
C LEU A 6 9.76 -9.42 -6.57
N GLU A 7 10.92 -9.59 -5.94
CA GLU A 7 11.47 -10.90 -5.55
C GLU A 7 10.51 -11.63 -4.61
N LYS A 8 9.98 -10.94 -3.58
CA LYS A 8 8.98 -11.53 -2.68
C LYS A 8 7.69 -11.91 -3.41
N ILE A 9 7.24 -11.07 -4.33
CA ILE A 9 6.07 -11.36 -5.18
C ILE A 9 6.29 -12.64 -6.01
N ASP A 10 7.50 -12.82 -6.54
CA ASP A 10 7.89 -14.01 -7.31
C ASP A 10 8.00 -15.28 -6.44
N GLU A 11 8.68 -15.18 -5.29
CA GLU A 11 8.80 -16.27 -4.33
C GLU A 11 7.42 -16.80 -3.89
N LYS A 12 6.45 -15.90 -3.72
CA LYS A 12 5.09 -16.23 -3.29
C LYS A 12 4.13 -16.50 -4.45
N ARG A 13 4.54 -16.21 -5.68
CA ARG A 13 3.72 -16.26 -6.90
C ARG A 13 2.37 -15.56 -6.74
N ASN A 14 2.33 -14.45 -5.99
CA ASN A 14 1.13 -13.63 -5.86
C ASN A 14 1.46 -12.20 -5.37
N PRO A 15 0.65 -11.20 -5.77
CA PRO A 15 0.85 -9.80 -5.38
C PRO A 15 0.01 -9.37 -4.17
N CYS A 16 -0.50 -10.30 -3.35
CA CYS A 16 -1.45 -9.96 -2.29
C CYS A 16 -0.77 -9.26 -1.10
N VAL A 17 -1.46 -8.30 -0.50
CA VAL A 17 -1.01 -7.57 0.68
C VAL A 17 -2.10 -7.58 1.73
N VAL A 18 -1.81 -8.15 2.90
CA VAL A 18 -2.78 -8.18 4.00
C VAL A 18 -2.70 -6.88 4.79
N GLY A 19 -3.83 -6.15 4.89
CA GLY A 19 -3.95 -4.99 5.74
C GLY A 19 -4.17 -5.39 7.20
N LEU A 20 -3.33 -4.89 8.10
CA LEU A 20 -3.45 -5.12 9.54
C LEU A 20 -4.04 -3.87 10.20
N ASP A 21 -5.35 -3.75 10.07
CA ASP A 21 -6.13 -2.60 10.52
C ASP A 21 -7.08 -3.01 11.68
N PRO A 22 -6.53 -3.39 12.84
CA PRO A 22 -7.33 -3.88 13.97
C PRO A 22 -8.27 -2.80 14.51
N ILE A 23 -9.47 -3.21 14.91
CA ILE A 23 -10.47 -2.39 15.59
C ILE A 23 -10.99 -3.18 16.80
N VAL A 24 -11.08 -2.50 17.94
CA VAL A 24 -11.34 -3.12 19.24
C VAL A 24 -12.64 -3.92 19.24
N GLU A 25 -13.68 -3.39 18.61
CA GLU A 25 -15.03 -3.97 18.58
C GLU A 25 -15.09 -5.29 17.79
N LYS A 26 -14.06 -5.58 16.98
CA LYS A 26 -13.98 -6.77 16.13
C LYS A 26 -12.82 -7.68 16.51
N LEU A 27 -12.16 -7.43 17.64
CA LEU A 27 -11.21 -8.39 18.18
C LEU A 27 -11.95 -9.65 18.62
N PRO A 28 -11.34 -10.84 18.47
CA PRO A 28 -11.83 -12.04 19.13
C PRO A 28 -12.03 -11.77 20.64
N PRO A 29 -13.22 -12.06 21.20
CA PRO A 29 -13.58 -11.60 22.56
C PRO A 29 -12.61 -12.00 23.67
N HIS A 30 -11.88 -13.10 23.48
CA HIS A 30 -10.93 -13.63 24.45
C HIS A 30 -9.57 -12.90 24.48
N LEU A 31 -9.29 -12.01 23.51
CA LEU A 31 -8.03 -11.26 23.46
C LEU A 31 -8.06 -9.95 24.24
N LEU A 32 -9.26 -9.45 24.58
CA LEU A 32 -9.41 -8.20 25.31
C LEU A 32 -9.84 -8.49 26.75
N THR A 33 -8.91 -8.32 27.70
CA THR A 33 -9.16 -8.58 29.12
C THR A 33 -9.63 -7.35 29.89
N GLU A 34 -9.25 -6.15 29.43
CA GLU A 34 -9.67 -4.86 29.96
C GLU A 34 -9.56 -3.78 28.85
N SER A 35 -10.05 -2.57 29.13
CA SER A 35 -10.16 -1.49 28.13
C SER A 35 -9.09 -0.39 28.26
N SER A 36 -7.99 -0.64 28.97
CA SER A 36 -6.88 0.31 29.04
C SER A 36 -6.18 0.43 27.67
N PHE A 37 -5.58 1.59 27.36
CA PHE A 37 -4.84 1.75 26.09
C PHE A 37 -3.70 0.74 25.94
N THR A 38 -3.03 0.39 27.04
CA THR A 38 -1.99 -0.65 27.07
C THR A 38 -2.55 -2.03 26.78
N ALA A 39 -3.68 -2.41 27.39
CA ALA A 39 -4.31 -3.71 27.13
C ALA A 39 -4.84 -3.83 25.69
N ILE A 40 -5.40 -2.75 25.14
CA ILE A 40 -5.82 -2.71 23.74
C ILE A 40 -4.62 -2.88 22.80
N ALA A 41 -3.52 -2.15 23.06
CA ALA A 41 -2.30 -2.24 22.27
C ALA A 41 -1.70 -3.67 22.32
N GLU A 42 -1.71 -4.30 23.49
CA GLU A 42 -1.26 -5.70 23.65
C GLU A 42 -2.18 -6.66 22.90
N ALA A 43 -3.50 -6.49 22.99
CA ALA A 43 -4.46 -7.31 22.26
C ALA A 43 -4.27 -7.18 20.74
N PHE A 44 -4.00 -5.97 20.23
CA PHE A 44 -3.67 -5.74 18.83
C PHE A 44 -2.39 -6.48 18.42
N LYS A 45 -1.37 -6.46 19.27
CA LYS A 45 -0.12 -7.17 19.03
C LYS A 45 -0.33 -8.68 18.93
N VAL A 46 -0.97 -9.27 19.93
CA VAL A 46 -1.27 -10.72 19.96
C VAL A 46 -2.10 -11.12 18.73
N PHE A 47 -3.12 -10.33 18.40
CA PHE A 47 -3.96 -10.56 17.22
C PHE A 47 -3.15 -10.50 15.91
N ASN A 48 -2.36 -9.45 15.73
CA ASN A 48 -1.55 -9.27 14.52
C ASN A 48 -0.46 -10.33 14.38
N PHE A 49 0.23 -10.69 15.47
CA PHE A 49 1.32 -11.67 15.44
C PHE A 49 0.79 -13.04 15.04
N ALA A 50 -0.34 -13.46 15.62
CA ALA A 50 -0.98 -14.72 15.24
C ALA A 50 -1.41 -14.73 13.76
N ILE A 51 -1.92 -13.61 13.24
CA ILE A 51 -2.24 -13.49 11.80
C ILE A 51 -0.97 -13.56 10.97
N ILE A 52 0.08 -12.82 11.30
CA ILE A 52 1.37 -12.82 10.61
C ILE A 52 1.93 -14.25 10.55
N ASP A 53 1.97 -14.96 11.67
CA ASP A 53 2.43 -16.36 11.73
C ASP A 53 1.63 -17.24 10.77
N ALA A 54 0.32 -17.03 10.68
CA ALA A 54 -0.54 -17.79 9.81
C ALA A 54 -0.47 -17.41 8.32
N ILE A 55 0.16 -16.30 7.92
CA ILE A 55 0.16 -15.84 6.51
C ILE A 55 1.53 -15.55 5.91
N HIS A 56 2.59 -15.42 6.72
CA HIS A 56 3.91 -14.93 6.25
C HIS A 56 4.54 -15.77 5.13
N ASP A 57 4.22 -17.06 5.09
CA ASP A 57 4.64 -17.97 4.05
C ASP A 57 3.84 -17.82 2.75
N LEU A 58 2.69 -17.15 2.76
CA LEU A 58 1.77 -17.00 1.63
C LEU A 58 1.84 -15.67 0.91
N VAL A 59 2.16 -14.56 1.60
CA VAL A 59 2.09 -13.20 1.01
C VAL A 59 3.45 -12.51 1.00
N PRO A 60 3.70 -11.61 0.03
CA PRO A 60 4.94 -10.83 -0.02
C PRO A 60 5.01 -9.73 1.05
N ALA A 61 3.87 -9.18 1.46
CA ALA A 61 3.83 -7.98 2.29
C ALA A 61 2.58 -7.88 3.17
N ILE A 62 2.69 -7.05 4.22
CA ILE A 62 1.56 -6.54 5.01
C ILE A 62 1.48 -5.01 4.92
N LYS A 63 0.31 -4.46 5.25
CA LYS A 63 0.06 -3.02 5.25
C LYS A 63 -0.70 -2.57 6.52
N PRO A 64 -0.03 -2.36 7.66
CA PRO A 64 -0.68 -1.82 8.85
C PRO A 64 -1.10 -0.35 8.67
N GLN A 65 -2.34 -0.01 9.03
CA GLN A 65 -2.86 1.37 9.01
C GLN A 65 -2.55 2.09 10.32
N MET A 66 -1.68 3.09 10.25
CA MET A 66 -1.15 3.81 11.42
C MET A 66 -2.26 4.42 12.30
N ALA A 67 -3.35 4.92 11.71
CA ALA A 67 -4.47 5.51 12.44
C ALA A 67 -5.19 4.52 13.38
N CYS A 68 -5.15 3.21 13.09
CA CYS A 68 -5.71 2.20 13.99
C CYS A 68 -4.95 2.15 15.33
N TYR A 69 -3.67 2.50 15.32
CA TYR A 69 -2.76 2.41 16.46
C TYR A 69 -2.63 3.75 17.19
N GLU A 70 -2.46 4.85 16.45
CA GLU A 70 -2.21 6.20 17.01
C GLU A 70 -3.27 6.67 18.00
N LYS A 71 -4.53 6.30 17.78
CA LYS A 71 -5.64 6.67 18.68
C LYS A 71 -5.54 6.09 20.09
N TYR A 72 -4.62 5.15 20.33
CA TYR A 72 -4.30 4.58 21.64
C TYR A 72 -2.98 5.12 22.23
N GLY A 73 -2.53 6.28 21.73
CA GLY A 73 -1.36 6.99 22.26
C GLY A 73 -0.06 6.23 22.07
N ALA A 74 0.90 6.45 23.00
CA ALA A 74 2.23 5.86 22.91
C ALA A 74 2.22 4.32 22.90
N ALA A 75 1.31 3.69 23.66
CA ALA A 75 1.17 2.24 23.68
C ALA A 75 0.75 1.69 22.31
N GLY A 76 -0.19 2.36 21.63
CA GLY A 76 -0.59 2.00 20.28
C GLY A 76 0.54 2.14 19.27
N VAL A 77 1.26 3.27 19.29
CA VAL A 77 2.43 3.48 18.41
C VAL A 77 3.50 2.42 18.65
N GLN A 78 3.76 2.06 19.91
CA GLN A 78 4.67 0.96 20.24
C GLN A 78 4.19 -0.39 19.68
N ALA A 79 2.89 -0.71 19.79
CA ALA A 79 2.34 -1.92 19.19
C ALA A 79 2.44 -1.92 17.65
N PHE A 80 2.37 -0.76 17.00
CA PHE A 80 2.68 -0.64 15.57
C PHE A 80 4.14 -1.00 15.30
N GLU A 81 5.09 -0.40 16.02
CA GLU A 81 6.54 -0.70 15.89
C GLU A 81 6.83 -2.19 16.08
N GLU A 82 6.28 -2.80 17.13
CA GLU A 82 6.44 -4.23 17.43
C GLU A 82 5.82 -5.11 16.31
N THR A 83 4.67 -4.71 15.75
CA THR A 83 4.06 -5.38 14.58
C THR A 83 4.95 -5.29 13.34
N VAL A 84 5.54 -4.13 13.07
CA VAL A 84 6.46 -3.97 11.94
C VAL A 84 7.72 -4.81 12.13
N ALA A 85 8.31 -4.78 13.33
CA ALA A 85 9.49 -5.59 13.65
C ALA A 85 9.23 -7.08 13.48
N TYR A 86 8.12 -7.58 14.03
CA TYR A 86 7.75 -8.99 13.94
C TYR A 86 7.48 -9.45 12.49
N ALA A 87 6.77 -8.64 11.71
CA ALA A 87 6.52 -8.96 10.30
C ALA A 87 7.83 -9.05 9.50
N LYS A 88 8.78 -8.14 9.75
CA LYS A 88 10.09 -8.14 9.09
C LYS A 88 10.95 -9.34 9.52
N GLU A 89 10.89 -9.74 10.79
CA GLU A 89 11.52 -10.97 11.28
C GLU A 89 11.00 -12.22 10.53
N LYS A 90 9.70 -12.25 10.23
CA LYS A 90 9.07 -13.31 9.42
C LYS A 90 9.32 -13.16 7.91
N GLY A 91 10.15 -12.22 7.49
CA GLY A 91 10.57 -12.04 6.10
C GLY A 91 9.58 -11.27 5.21
N LEU A 92 8.55 -10.64 5.79
CA LEU A 92 7.57 -9.84 5.05
C LEU A 92 8.09 -8.42 4.77
N ILE A 93 7.68 -7.87 3.64
CA ILE A 93 7.78 -6.42 3.38
C ILE A 93 6.66 -5.71 4.15
N VAL A 94 6.96 -4.54 4.72
CA VAL A 94 5.97 -3.74 5.46
C VAL A 94 5.68 -2.41 4.78
N ILE A 95 4.41 -2.19 4.45
CA ILE A 95 3.90 -0.93 3.90
C ILE A 95 3.17 -0.16 5.01
N GLY A 96 3.81 0.85 5.60
CA GLY A 96 3.17 1.73 6.57
C GLY A 96 2.12 2.60 5.88
N ASP A 97 0.85 2.44 6.24
CA ASP A 97 -0.21 3.26 5.67
C ASP A 97 -0.53 4.42 6.60
N ALA A 98 0.16 5.56 6.41
CA ALA A 98 0.09 6.74 7.27
C ALA A 98 -0.36 8.03 6.55
N LYS A 99 -0.38 8.02 5.21
CA LYS A 99 -0.84 9.12 4.32
C LYS A 99 -0.28 10.49 4.72
N ARG A 100 1.00 10.54 5.09
CA ARG A 100 1.63 11.79 5.55
C ARG A 100 1.71 12.81 4.43
N GLY A 101 1.52 14.08 4.77
CA GLY A 101 1.60 15.21 3.86
C GLY A 101 1.82 16.48 4.68
N ASP A 102 2.99 17.08 4.49
CA ASP A 102 3.41 18.35 5.09
C ASP A 102 4.48 18.95 4.16
N ILE A 103 5.19 20.01 4.54
CA ILE A 103 6.28 20.60 3.76
C ILE A 103 7.57 20.76 4.56
N GLY A 104 8.70 20.88 3.84
CA GLY A 104 9.98 21.28 4.39
C GLY A 104 10.45 20.42 5.57
N HIS A 105 10.77 21.06 6.69
CA HIS A 105 11.31 20.38 7.88
C HIS A 105 10.33 19.39 8.51
N THR A 106 9.02 19.67 8.48
CA THR A 106 8.01 18.78 9.05
C THR A 106 7.84 17.52 8.21
N ALA A 107 7.81 17.66 6.87
CA ALA A 107 7.81 16.52 5.96
C ALA A 107 9.04 15.64 6.15
N LYS A 108 10.22 16.26 6.33
CA LYS A 108 11.47 15.53 6.64
C LYS A 108 11.35 14.75 7.96
N ALA A 109 10.82 15.36 9.02
CA ALA A 109 10.63 14.67 10.29
C ALA A 109 9.72 13.43 10.16
N TYR A 110 8.63 13.52 9.37
CA TYR A 110 7.80 12.36 9.06
C TYR A 110 8.56 11.30 8.25
N ALA A 111 9.33 11.69 7.24
CA ALA A 111 10.12 10.76 6.44
C ALA A 111 11.13 9.99 7.30
N GLU A 112 11.89 10.69 8.15
CA GLU A 112 12.87 10.08 9.07
C GLU A 112 12.21 9.15 10.10
N ALA A 113 11.06 9.55 10.66
CA ALA A 113 10.33 8.77 11.65
C ALA A 113 9.77 7.45 11.08
N HIS A 114 9.40 7.42 9.79
CA HIS A 114 8.75 6.25 9.20
C HIS A 114 9.67 5.37 8.36
N LEU A 115 10.57 5.98 7.59
CA LEU A 115 11.40 5.31 6.58
C LEU A 115 12.89 5.32 6.96
N GLY A 116 13.30 6.31 7.76
CA GLY A 116 14.68 6.51 8.18
C GLY A 116 15.04 5.88 9.52
N LYS A 117 16.02 6.50 10.18
CA LYS A 117 16.48 6.13 11.52
C LYS A 117 16.63 7.41 12.34
N VAL A 118 15.85 7.56 13.41
CA VAL A 118 16.01 8.68 14.36
C VAL A 118 16.87 8.21 15.53
N PHE A 119 17.85 9.02 15.92
CA PHE A 119 18.71 8.73 17.07
C PHE A 119 18.60 9.85 18.10
N THR A 120 18.47 9.50 19.37
CA THR A 120 18.72 10.44 20.47
C THR A 120 20.23 10.67 20.63
N PRO A 121 20.65 11.75 21.31
CA PRO A 121 22.07 11.94 21.68
C PRO A 121 22.66 10.76 22.49
N SER A 122 21.81 10.02 23.21
CA SER A 122 22.17 8.81 23.96
C SER A 122 22.18 7.53 23.11
N GLY A 123 21.96 7.62 21.79
CA GLY A 123 22.00 6.49 20.87
C GLY A 123 20.69 5.67 20.78
N ARG A 124 19.62 6.07 21.49
CA ARG A 124 18.32 5.40 21.38
C ARG A 124 17.76 5.63 19.99
N LYS A 125 17.35 4.54 19.35
CA LYS A 125 16.79 4.57 18.00
C LYS A 125 15.27 4.54 18.05
N PHE A 126 14.61 5.44 17.33
CA PHE A 126 13.18 5.36 17.02
C PHE A 126 13.00 5.36 15.50
N SER A 127 12.14 4.49 15.01
CA SER A 127 11.63 4.51 13.64
C SER A 127 10.53 3.46 13.56
N THR A 128 9.39 3.80 12.96
CA THR A 128 8.38 2.79 12.63
C THR A 128 8.94 1.76 11.63
N ASN A 129 10.03 2.11 10.94
CA ASN A 129 10.91 1.24 10.17
C ASN A 129 10.19 0.46 9.06
N ALA A 130 9.11 1.03 8.53
CA ALA A 130 8.42 0.52 7.37
C ALA A 130 9.37 0.46 6.16
N ASP A 131 9.11 -0.45 5.24
CA ASP A 131 9.85 -0.55 3.98
C ASP A 131 9.27 0.40 2.92
N TRP A 132 7.96 0.64 3.01
CA TRP A 132 7.22 1.58 2.19
C TRP A 132 6.30 2.46 3.04
N LEU A 133 5.99 3.68 2.58
CA LEU A 133 5.05 4.58 3.25
C LEU A 133 4.02 5.15 2.27
N THR A 134 2.76 5.28 2.67
CA THR A 134 1.78 6.06 1.90
C THR A 134 1.91 7.57 2.19
N VAL A 135 1.90 8.39 1.14
CA VAL A 135 2.07 9.86 1.25
C VAL A 135 1.04 10.61 0.40
N ASN A 136 0.61 11.79 0.88
CA ASN A 136 -0.35 12.64 0.21
C ASN A 136 0.37 13.77 -0.57
N PRO A 137 0.18 13.87 -1.91
CA PRO A 137 0.92 14.81 -2.75
C PRO A 137 0.35 16.23 -2.80
N TYR A 138 -0.70 16.54 -2.03
CA TYR A 138 -1.48 17.78 -2.21
C TYR A 138 -0.64 19.07 -2.18
N LEU A 139 0.44 19.09 -1.39
CA LEU A 139 1.32 20.26 -1.24
C LEU A 139 2.41 20.34 -2.31
N GLY A 140 2.37 19.47 -3.32
CA GLY A 140 3.31 19.45 -4.43
C GLY A 140 4.69 18.90 -4.07
N LYS A 141 5.68 19.29 -4.85
CA LYS A 141 7.06 18.79 -4.77
C LYS A 141 7.69 18.99 -3.38
N ASP A 142 7.43 20.15 -2.76
CA ASP A 142 7.95 20.48 -1.42
C ASP A 142 7.47 19.52 -0.31
N GLY A 143 6.35 18.84 -0.54
CA GLY A 143 5.84 17.81 0.37
C GLY A 143 6.26 16.37 0.02
N LEU A 144 6.80 16.13 -1.18
CA LEU A 144 7.24 14.81 -1.66
C LEU A 144 8.75 14.62 -1.57
N ASP A 145 9.53 15.64 -1.96
CA ASP A 145 11.00 15.58 -2.04
C ASP A 145 11.66 15.08 -0.74
N PRO A 146 11.22 15.49 0.47
CA PRO A 146 11.81 14.97 1.70
C PRO A 146 11.65 13.45 1.85
N PHE A 147 10.52 12.88 1.42
CA PHE A 147 10.30 11.43 1.46
C PHE A 147 11.11 10.70 0.39
N VAL A 148 11.17 11.25 -0.83
CA VAL A 148 11.97 10.70 -1.93
C VAL A 148 13.44 10.60 -1.54
N LYS A 149 14.00 11.66 -0.93
CA LYS A 149 15.38 11.71 -0.46
C LYS A 149 15.67 10.62 0.60
N VAL A 150 14.80 10.49 1.61
CA VAL A 150 14.96 9.46 2.65
C VAL A 150 14.82 8.05 2.06
N CYS A 151 14.01 7.87 1.02
CA CYS A 151 13.91 6.58 0.31
C CYS A 151 15.23 6.20 -0.37
N GLU A 152 15.89 7.15 -1.01
CA GLU A 152 17.19 6.94 -1.65
C GLU A 152 18.27 6.62 -0.59
N GLU A 153 18.31 7.38 0.50
CA GLU A 153 19.31 7.22 1.57
C GLU A 153 19.20 5.89 2.34
N HIS A 154 18.00 5.30 2.41
CA HIS A 154 17.72 4.14 3.27
C HIS A 154 17.18 2.91 2.53
N ASP A 155 17.24 2.93 1.19
CA ASP A 155 16.67 1.90 0.32
C ASP A 155 15.21 1.58 0.71
N ARG A 156 14.32 2.57 0.57
CA ARG A 156 12.87 2.48 0.86
C ARG A 156 12.02 2.86 -0.34
N GLY A 157 10.70 2.79 -0.20
CA GLY A 157 9.77 3.28 -1.20
C GLY A 157 8.59 4.07 -0.63
N ILE A 158 7.84 4.71 -1.50
CA ILE A 158 6.59 5.40 -1.16
C ILE A 158 5.48 5.08 -2.14
N PHE A 159 4.24 5.11 -1.66
CA PHE A 159 3.03 5.09 -2.49
C PHE A 159 2.32 6.43 -2.36
N ILE A 160 2.30 7.20 -3.45
CA ILE A 160 1.69 8.53 -3.52
C ILE A 160 0.19 8.38 -3.80
N LEU A 161 -0.68 9.09 -3.06
CA LEU A 161 -2.13 9.05 -3.33
C LEU A 161 -2.46 9.67 -4.71
N VAL A 162 -3.06 8.89 -5.61
CA VAL A 162 -3.46 9.36 -6.96
C VAL A 162 -4.97 9.35 -7.11
N LYS A 163 -5.59 8.15 -7.12
CA LYS A 163 -7.05 7.97 -7.25
C LYS A 163 -7.54 6.99 -6.20
N THR A 164 -8.27 7.46 -5.20
CA THR A 164 -8.69 6.64 -4.06
C THR A 164 -10.07 6.00 -4.27
N SER A 165 -10.37 4.90 -3.57
CA SER A 165 -11.59 4.09 -3.74
C SER A 165 -12.81 4.57 -2.95
N ASN A 166 -12.70 5.64 -2.16
CA ASN A 166 -13.81 6.13 -1.34
C ASN A 166 -14.89 6.83 -2.20
N PRO A 167 -16.18 6.80 -1.80
CA PRO A 167 -17.28 7.37 -2.57
C PRO A 167 -17.11 8.85 -2.95
N SER A 168 -16.52 9.65 -2.06
CA SER A 168 -16.32 11.09 -2.26
C SER A 168 -15.05 11.46 -3.01
N SER A 169 -14.25 10.48 -3.48
CA SER A 169 -12.94 10.73 -4.11
C SER A 169 -13.03 11.72 -5.28
N GLY A 170 -14.11 11.65 -6.07
CA GLY A 170 -14.34 12.50 -7.23
C GLY A 170 -14.63 13.97 -6.93
N GLN A 171 -14.90 14.35 -5.67
CA GLN A 171 -15.13 15.76 -5.32
C GLN A 171 -13.96 16.67 -5.74
N TRP A 172 -12.74 16.13 -5.63
CA TRP A 172 -11.50 16.82 -6.00
C TRP A 172 -10.77 16.10 -7.12
N GLN A 173 -10.62 14.77 -7.02
CA GLN A 173 -9.74 14.01 -7.90
C GLN A 173 -10.23 14.03 -9.36
N ASP A 174 -11.54 14.11 -9.57
CA ASP A 174 -12.17 14.04 -10.91
C ASP A 174 -12.43 15.43 -11.50
N ARG A 175 -11.93 16.50 -10.87
CA ARG A 175 -12.05 17.86 -11.41
C ARG A 175 -11.21 18.02 -12.66
N LEU A 176 -11.82 18.53 -13.72
CA LEU A 176 -11.14 18.82 -14.98
C LEU A 176 -10.27 20.08 -14.86
N ILE A 177 -8.99 19.93 -15.17
CA ILE A 177 -7.97 20.99 -15.13
C ILE A 177 -7.36 21.13 -16.53
N ASP A 178 -7.00 22.36 -16.91
CA ASP A 178 -6.29 22.63 -18.16
C ASP A 178 -4.84 22.12 -18.06
N VAL A 179 -4.38 21.46 -19.12
CA VAL A 179 -3.04 20.85 -19.20
C VAL A 179 -2.07 21.84 -19.85
N LYS A 180 -0.92 22.05 -19.18
CA LYS A 180 0.14 22.95 -19.68
C LYS A 180 0.82 22.35 -20.92
N ASP A 181 1.42 23.19 -21.74
CA ASP A 181 2.06 22.75 -22.99
C ASP A 181 3.14 21.68 -22.76
N ASP A 182 3.94 21.82 -21.69
CA ASP A 182 4.98 20.85 -21.33
C ASP A 182 4.40 19.51 -20.87
N GLU A 183 3.21 19.51 -20.26
CA GLU A 183 2.52 18.31 -19.79
C GLU A 183 1.78 17.59 -20.94
N VAL A 184 1.29 18.31 -21.97
CA VAL A 184 0.63 17.71 -23.14
C VAL A 184 1.56 16.73 -23.87
N ALA A 185 2.85 17.05 -23.93
CA ALA A 185 3.86 16.18 -24.54
C ALA A 185 3.96 14.83 -23.80
N ASP A 186 3.92 14.85 -22.46
CA ASP A 186 3.95 13.62 -21.66
C ASP A 186 2.72 12.73 -21.96
N PHE A 187 1.50 13.29 -21.98
CA PHE A 187 0.31 12.50 -22.31
C PHE A 187 0.38 11.91 -23.72
N THR A 188 0.89 12.68 -24.68
CA THR A 188 1.04 12.26 -26.08
C THR A 188 2.04 11.11 -26.22
N GLU A 189 3.20 11.19 -25.55
CA GLU A 189 4.21 10.12 -25.52
C GLU A 189 3.61 8.80 -25.01
N ARG A 190 2.61 8.88 -24.12
CA ARG A 190 1.95 7.71 -23.54
C ARG A 190 0.70 7.27 -24.29
N ASN A 191 0.44 7.86 -25.46
CA ASN A 191 -0.73 7.59 -26.28
C ASN A 191 -2.05 7.78 -25.50
N ILE A 192 -2.10 8.86 -24.70
CA ILE A 192 -3.29 9.29 -23.96
C ILE A 192 -3.81 10.56 -24.63
N GLN A 193 -5.01 10.48 -25.18
CA GLN A 193 -5.64 11.60 -25.85
C GLN A 193 -6.29 12.52 -24.83
N LEU A 194 -5.92 13.80 -24.86
CA LEU A 194 -6.56 14.85 -24.08
C LEU A 194 -7.72 15.45 -24.87
N LYS A 195 -8.89 15.57 -24.24
CA LYS A 195 -10.03 16.27 -24.82
C LYS A 195 -9.97 17.74 -24.41
N ASP A 196 -10.04 18.65 -25.38
CA ASP A 196 -10.01 20.10 -25.15
C ASP A 196 -8.82 20.58 -24.31
N ARG A 197 -7.69 19.87 -24.37
CA ARG A 197 -6.50 20.07 -23.52
C ARG A 197 -6.78 20.03 -22.02
N ARG A 198 -7.76 19.23 -21.59
CA ARG A 198 -8.13 19.04 -20.19
C ARG A 198 -8.02 17.60 -19.77
N THR A 199 -7.76 17.40 -18.48
CA THR A 199 -7.75 16.09 -17.83
C THR A 199 -8.19 16.22 -16.38
N GLU A 200 -8.61 15.11 -15.77
CA GLU A 200 -8.88 15.04 -14.34
C GLU A 200 -7.62 15.29 -13.51
N LEU A 201 -7.78 15.94 -12.36
CA LEU A 201 -6.70 16.24 -11.43
C LEU A 201 -5.85 15.01 -11.08
N TYR A 202 -6.47 13.83 -10.89
CA TYR A 202 -5.73 12.61 -10.58
C TYR A 202 -4.75 12.20 -11.69
N ASN A 203 -5.04 12.51 -12.97
CA ASN A 203 -4.11 12.23 -14.07
C ASN A 203 -2.88 13.14 -14.00
N LEU A 204 -3.02 14.41 -13.61
CA LEU A 204 -1.88 15.30 -13.38
C LEU A 204 -1.03 14.85 -12.20
N VAL A 205 -1.65 14.39 -11.11
CA VAL A 205 -0.93 13.77 -9.99
C VAL A 205 -0.20 12.50 -10.47
N GLY A 206 -0.86 11.66 -11.26
CA GLY A 206 -0.25 10.46 -11.86
C GLY A 206 0.95 10.80 -12.77
N LEU A 207 0.86 11.88 -13.55
CA LEU A 207 1.97 12.37 -14.36
C LEU A 207 3.17 12.78 -13.47
N GLN A 208 2.92 13.48 -12.36
CA GLN A 208 3.99 13.82 -11.43
C GLN A 208 4.63 12.57 -10.82
N VAL A 209 3.84 11.56 -10.44
CA VAL A 209 4.35 10.26 -9.98
C VAL A 209 5.19 9.59 -11.07
N HIS A 210 4.74 9.60 -12.33
CA HIS A 210 5.50 9.05 -13.45
C HIS A 210 6.87 9.70 -13.60
N ARG A 211 6.94 11.04 -13.50
CA ARG A 211 8.19 11.81 -13.60
C ARG A 211 9.19 11.38 -12.53
N TYR A 212 8.77 11.27 -11.25
CA TYR A 212 9.63 10.68 -10.21
C TYR A 212 9.99 9.23 -10.52
N ALA A 213 9.01 8.40 -10.87
CA ALA A 213 9.24 6.97 -11.05
C ALA A 213 10.25 6.66 -12.16
N LYS A 214 10.38 7.52 -13.17
CA LYS A 214 11.39 7.40 -14.24
C LYS A 214 12.83 7.49 -13.71
N GLU A 215 13.06 8.32 -12.71
CA GLU A 215 14.37 8.58 -12.11
C GLU A 215 14.77 7.51 -11.08
N PHE A 216 13.80 7.00 -10.31
CA PHE A 216 14.05 6.07 -9.19
C PHE A 216 13.73 4.61 -9.53
N ARG A 217 14.20 4.12 -10.69
CA ARG A 217 13.96 2.73 -11.13
C ARG A 217 14.97 1.75 -10.52
N GLY A 218 14.48 0.61 -10.08
CA GLY A 218 15.29 -0.56 -9.75
C GLY A 218 15.75 -1.32 -11.00
N LYS A 219 16.46 -2.42 -10.79
CA LYS A 219 17.07 -3.24 -11.85
C LYS A 219 16.03 -3.87 -12.77
N ARG A 220 14.82 -4.11 -12.26
CA ARG A 220 13.71 -4.71 -13.02
C ARG A 220 12.82 -3.69 -13.73
N GLY A 221 13.23 -2.42 -13.78
CA GLY A 221 12.52 -1.35 -14.50
C GLY A 221 11.34 -0.73 -13.75
N TYR A 222 10.92 -1.30 -12.62
CA TYR A 222 9.94 -0.70 -11.72
C TYR A 222 10.58 0.25 -10.72
N SER A 223 9.82 1.21 -10.21
CA SER A 223 10.28 2.24 -9.30
C SER A 223 9.89 2.01 -7.84
N ALA A 224 10.73 2.51 -6.93
CA ALA A 224 10.40 2.69 -5.52
C ALA A 224 9.37 3.80 -5.26
N ILE A 225 8.99 4.56 -6.30
CA ILE A 225 7.92 5.56 -6.27
C ILE A 225 6.67 4.97 -6.93
N GLY A 226 5.76 4.51 -6.08
CA GLY A 226 4.49 3.91 -6.44
C GLY A 226 3.31 4.89 -6.33
N ALA A 227 2.13 4.42 -6.71
CA ALA A 227 0.87 5.14 -6.62
C ALA A 227 -0.17 4.35 -5.82
N VAL A 228 -1.04 5.03 -5.09
CA VAL A 228 -2.29 4.44 -4.58
C VAL A 228 -3.38 4.67 -5.61
N VAL A 229 -3.90 3.58 -6.17
CA VAL A 229 -4.95 3.56 -7.20
C VAL A 229 -6.02 2.56 -6.79
N GLY A 230 -7.23 3.04 -6.48
CA GLY A 230 -8.32 2.23 -5.97
C GLY A 230 -8.90 1.25 -6.99
N ALA A 231 -9.35 0.08 -6.52
CA ALA A 231 -9.93 -0.98 -7.36
C ALA A 231 -11.30 -0.66 -7.98
N THR A 232 -11.97 0.41 -7.54
CA THR A 232 -13.38 0.70 -7.88
C THR A 232 -13.57 1.39 -9.23
N TYR A 233 -12.50 1.78 -9.92
CA TYR A 233 -12.56 2.56 -11.16
C TYR A 233 -11.68 1.95 -12.26
N PRO A 234 -12.13 0.87 -12.93
CA PRO A 234 -11.31 0.10 -13.86
C PRO A 234 -10.83 0.90 -15.08
N GLU A 235 -11.64 1.82 -15.61
CA GLU A 235 -11.24 2.68 -16.74
C GLU A 235 -10.12 3.66 -16.35
N GLN A 236 -10.26 4.28 -15.17
CA GLN A 236 -9.26 5.20 -14.64
C GLN A 236 -7.96 4.46 -14.33
N ALA A 237 -8.04 3.24 -13.78
CA ALA A 237 -6.89 2.38 -13.57
C ALA A 237 -6.17 2.05 -14.89
N ALA A 238 -6.90 1.78 -15.97
CA ALA A 238 -6.30 1.52 -17.28
C ALA A 238 -5.56 2.75 -17.84
N THR A 239 -6.16 3.95 -17.74
CA THR A 239 -5.51 5.21 -18.14
C THR A 239 -4.28 5.50 -17.29
N LEU A 240 -4.39 5.37 -15.96
CA LEU A 240 -3.27 5.57 -15.04
C LEU A 240 -2.16 4.54 -15.26
N ARG A 241 -2.51 3.29 -15.59
CA ARG A 241 -1.53 2.24 -15.90
C ARG A 241 -0.70 2.59 -17.11
N LYS A 242 -1.36 3.08 -18.17
CA LYS A 242 -0.69 3.67 -19.33
C LYS A 242 0.17 4.85 -18.89
N LEU A 243 -0.33 5.77 -18.08
CA LEU A 243 0.42 6.95 -17.68
C LEU A 243 1.67 6.64 -16.83
N MET A 244 1.62 5.66 -15.92
CA MET A 244 2.66 5.43 -14.90
C MET A 244 3.36 4.05 -14.99
N PRO A 245 3.88 3.56 -16.12
CA PRO A 245 4.26 2.17 -16.38
C PRO A 245 5.30 1.60 -15.42
N TYR A 246 6.15 2.47 -14.86
CA TYR A 246 7.23 2.09 -13.95
C TYR A 246 6.78 2.02 -12.49
N SER A 247 5.65 2.62 -12.12
CA SER A 247 5.18 2.66 -10.73
C SER A 247 4.44 1.39 -10.34
N LEU A 248 4.72 0.84 -9.17
CA LEU A 248 3.80 -0.10 -8.54
C LEU A 248 2.53 0.63 -8.09
N PHE A 249 1.38 0.02 -8.32
CA PHE A 249 0.10 0.46 -7.75
C PHE A 249 -0.17 -0.31 -6.48
N LEU A 250 -0.29 0.39 -5.36
CA LEU A 250 -0.96 -0.13 -4.18
C LEU A 250 -2.46 0.00 -4.42
N VAL A 251 -3.14 -1.13 -4.56
CA VAL A 251 -4.56 -1.19 -4.93
C VAL A 251 -5.42 -1.53 -3.72
N PRO A 252 -5.94 -0.53 -2.98
CA PRO A 252 -6.92 -0.78 -1.93
C PRO A 252 -8.32 -1.03 -2.53
N GLY A 253 -9.17 -1.67 -1.73
CA GLY A 253 -10.60 -1.77 -2.02
C GLY A 253 -11.07 -3.06 -2.69
N TYR A 254 -10.18 -4.04 -2.85
CA TYR A 254 -10.57 -5.39 -3.23
C TYR A 254 -11.48 -6.02 -2.14
N GLY A 255 -12.55 -6.68 -2.57
CA GLY A 255 -13.51 -7.33 -1.69
C GLY A 255 -14.44 -6.34 -0.97
N ALA A 256 -14.05 -5.87 0.22
CA ALA A 256 -14.94 -5.13 1.14
C ALA A 256 -15.45 -3.78 0.63
N GLN A 257 -14.84 -3.20 -0.41
CA GLN A 257 -15.29 -1.95 -1.05
C GLN A 257 -15.87 -2.20 -2.46
N GLY A 258 -16.14 -3.47 -2.80
CA GLY A 258 -16.82 -3.86 -4.04
C GLY A 258 -15.90 -4.09 -5.25
N GLY A 259 -14.60 -3.84 -5.14
CA GLY A 259 -13.65 -4.15 -6.22
C GLY A 259 -13.53 -5.66 -6.46
N LYS A 260 -13.73 -6.10 -7.71
CA LYS A 260 -13.62 -7.51 -8.10
C LYS A 260 -12.25 -7.81 -8.69
N SER A 261 -11.85 -9.08 -8.70
CA SER A 261 -10.60 -9.54 -9.31
C SER A 261 -10.48 -9.17 -10.80
N LYS A 262 -11.59 -9.12 -11.53
CA LYS A 262 -11.62 -8.68 -12.93
C LYS A 262 -11.32 -7.19 -13.12
N ASP A 263 -11.57 -6.35 -12.12
CA ASP A 263 -11.36 -4.90 -12.24
C ASP A 263 -9.90 -4.52 -11.98
N ILE A 264 -9.22 -5.28 -11.10
CA ILE A 264 -7.83 -5.00 -10.71
C ILE A 264 -6.82 -5.35 -11.81
N VAL A 265 -7.17 -6.18 -12.81
CA VAL A 265 -6.23 -6.56 -13.88
C VAL A 265 -5.77 -5.36 -14.70
N ASN A 266 -6.56 -4.28 -14.73
CA ASN A 266 -6.20 -3.01 -15.37
C ASN A 266 -5.06 -2.28 -14.64
N CYS A 267 -4.78 -2.61 -13.38
CA CYS A 267 -3.65 -2.08 -12.62
C CYS A 267 -2.31 -2.76 -12.96
N PHE A 268 -2.33 -3.88 -13.69
CA PHE A 268 -1.12 -4.63 -14.07
C PHE A 268 -0.67 -4.29 -15.49
N ASN A 269 0.65 -4.29 -15.70
CA ASN A 269 1.28 -4.28 -17.02
C ASN A 269 1.12 -5.65 -17.69
N ASN A 270 1.48 -5.73 -18.97
CA ASN A 270 1.39 -6.98 -19.74
C ASN A 270 2.40 -8.04 -19.30
N ASP A 271 3.44 -7.66 -18.55
CA ASP A 271 4.39 -8.60 -17.94
C ASP A 271 3.85 -9.26 -16.65
N GLY A 272 2.63 -8.91 -16.23
CA GLY A 272 1.99 -9.42 -15.02
C GLY A 272 2.40 -8.76 -13.72
N TYR A 273 3.23 -7.72 -13.76
CA TYR A 273 3.60 -6.91 -12.60
C TYR A 273 2.93 -5.53 -12.64
N GLY A 274 3.29 -4.65 -11.70
CA GLY A 274 2.79 -3.28 -11.67
C GLY A 274 1.75 -2.99 -10.58
N ALA A 275 1.25 -4.00 -9.87
CA ALA A 275 0.35 -3.78 -8.76
C ALA A 275 0.55 -4.76 -7.60
N VAL A 276 0.20 -4.30 -6.40
CA VAL A 276 0.02 -5.10 -5.19
C VAL A 276 -1.40 -4.86 -4.66
N ILE A 277 -2.11 -5.92 -4.33
CA ILE A 277 -3.56 -5.87 -4.06
C ILE A 277 -3.78 -5.97 -2.57
N ASN A 278 -4.38 -4.93 -1.98
CA ASN A 278 -4.61 -4.88 -0.55
C ASN A 278 -6.02 -5.35 -0.16
N SER A 279 -6.08 -6.28 0.80
CA SER A 279 -7.30 -6.65 1.52
C SER A 279 -7.05 -6.67 3.02
N SER A 280 -7.98 -6.11 3.79
CA SER A 280 -7.85 -5.93 5.25
C SER A 280 -8.97 -6.68 5.97
N ARG A 281 -10.12 -6.02 6.17
CA ARG A 281 -11.28 -6.55 6.91
C ARG A 281 -11.75 -7.95 6.46
N GLY A 282 -11.76 -8.21 5.15
CA GLY A 282 -12.17 -9.51 4.59
C GLY A 282 -11.20 -10.65 4.92
N ILE A 283 -9.97 -10.32 5.34
CA ILE A 283 -8.96 -11.28 5.79
C ILE A 283 -8.95 -11.37 7.32
N ILE A 284 -8.61 -10.25 7.99
CA ILE A 284 -8.32 -10.28 9.43
C ILE A 284 -9.56 -10.59 10.29
N TYR A 285 -10.76 -10.32 9.77
CA TYR A 285 -12.04 -10.66 10.43
C TYR A 285 -12.80 -11.79 9.75
N ALA A 286 -12.16 -12.59 8.89
CA ALA A 286 -12.81 -13.74 8.25
C ALA A 286 -13.41 -14.72 9.27
N TRP A 287 -12.89 -14.72 10.49
CA TRP A 287 -13.38 -15.53 11.60
C TRP A 287 -14.82 -15.22 12.01
N GLU A 288 -15.32 -14.00 11.78
CA GLU A 288 -16.69 -13.61 12.15
C GLU A 288 -17.70 -14.39 11.30
N THR A 289 -17.50 -14.40 9.98
CA THR A 289 -18.36 -15.15 9.05
C THR A 289 -18.30 -16.65 9.29
N LEU A 290 -17.14 -17.16 9.72
CA LEU A 290 -16.94 -18.58 10.01
C LEU A 290 -17.32 -18.98 11.43
N ASN A 291 -17.64 -18.01 12.30
CA ASN A 291 -17.85 -18.20 13.74
C ASN A 291 -16.68 -18.94 14.43
N MET A 292 -15.45 -18.52 14.15
CA MET A 292 -14.20 -19.16 14.61
C MET A 292 -13.32 -18.25 15.49
N PRO A 293 -13.85 -17.65 16.58
CA PRO A 293 -13.10 -16.64 17.34
C PRO A 293 -11.78 -17.17 17.92
N ARG A 294 -11.70 -18.43 18.36
CA ARG A 294 -10.46 -19.04 18.88
C ARG A 294 -9.44 -19.44 17.80
N ASP A 295 -9.90 -19.56 16.56
CA ASP A 295 -9.08 -19.97 15.40
C ASP A 295 -8.98 -18.83 14.37
N PHE A 296 -9.02 -17.58 14.83
CA PHE A 296 -9.10 -16.42 13.94
C PHE A 296 -7.94 -16.34 12.95
N ALA A 297 -6.74 -16.72 13.36
CA ALA A 297 -5.57 -16.76 12.49
C ALA A 297 -5.71 -17.79 11.35
N ARG A 298 -6.31 -18.95 11.64
CA ARG A 298 -6.62 -19.97 10.63
C ARG A 298 -7.69 -19.48 9.64
N ALA A 299 -8.70 -18.76 10.12
CA ALA A 299 -9.68 -18.11 9.25
C ALA A 299 -9.01 -17.08 8.32
N SER A 300 -8.12 -16.24 8.84
CA SER A 300 -7.33 -15.29 8.03
C SER A 300 -6.49 -15.98 6.95
N ARG A 301 -5.78 -17.07 7.31
CA ARG A 301 -5.00 -17.86 6.34
C ARG A 301 -5.85 -18.42 5.21
N ASN A 302 -7.04 -18.94 5.52
CA ASN A 302 -7.95 -19.46 4.50
C ASN A 302 -8.47 -18.34 3.59
N ALA A 303 -8.82 -17.18 4.15
CA ALA A 303 -9.24 -16.02 3.37
C ALA A 303 -8.12 -15.52 2.44
N VAL A 304 -6.86 -15.56 2.88
CA VAL A 304 -5.69 -15.24 2.02
C VAL A 304 -5.57 -16.20 0.86
N ARG A 305 -5.72 -17.52 1.08
CA ARG A 305 -5.66 -18.52 -0.01
C ARG A 305 -6.74 -18.31 -1.06
N ILE A 306 -7.96 -17.97 -0.63
CA ILE A 306 -9.07 -17.64 -1.53
C ILE A 306 -8.71 -16.41 -2.36
N MET A 307 -8.22 -15.34 -1.72
CA MET A 307 -7.80 -14.12 -2.42
C MET A 307 -6.66 -14.38 -3.42
N ILE A 308 -5.67 -15.19 -3.05
CA ILE A 308 -4.58 -15.57 -3.96
C ILE A 308 -5.15 -16.27 -5.19
N THR A 309 -6.00 -17.27 -5.01
CA THR A 309 -6.58 -18.04 -6.11
C THR A 309 -7.37 -17.13 -7.06
N ASP A 310 -8.26 -16.29 -6.52
CA ASP A 310 -9.08 -15.36 -7.30
C ASP A 310 -8.24 -14.36 -8.12
N ILE A 311 -7.16 -13.82 -7.53
CA ILE A 311 -6.25 -12.91 -8.25
C ILE A 311 -5.44 -13.66 -9.31
N GLN A 312 -4.95 -14.86 -9.00
CA GLN A 312 -4.17 -15.66 -9.95
C GLN A 312 -5.02 -16.03 -11.17
N ASP A 313 -6.26 -16.46 -10.96
CA ASP A 313 -7.18 -16.81 -12.05
C ASP A 313 -7.52 -15.59 -12.90
N ALA A 314 -7.80 -14.45 -12.29
CA ALA A 314 -8.05 -13.21 -13.03
C ALA A 314 -6.83 -12.76 -13.86
N LEU A 315 -5.60 -12.92 -13.36
CA LEU A 315 -4.39 -12.62 -14.12
C LEU A 315 -4.19 -13.58 -15.30
N LYS A 316 -4.45 -14.88 -15.11
CA LYS A 316 -4.39 -15.87 -16.21
C LYS A 316 -5.42 -15.58 -17.29
N ASP A 317 -6.68 -15.34 -16.90
CA ASP A 317 -7.78 -15.02 -17.82
C ASP A 317 -7.50 -13.76 -18.62
N ALA A 318 -6.85 -12.76 -18.00
CA ALA A 318 -6.47 -11.52 -18.67
C ALA A 318 -5.17 -11.61 -19.50
N GLY A 319 -4.50 -12.77 -19.55
CA GLY A 319 -3.21 -12.94 -20.22
C GLY A 319 -2.07 -12.15 -19.58
N LYS A 320 -2.21 -11.80 -18.29
CA LYS A 320 -1.23 -11.05 -17.48
C LYS A 320 -0.60 -11.92 -16.40
N TRP A 321 -0.50 -13.22 -16.66
CA TRP A 321 0.22 -14.15 -15.79
C TRP A 321 1.73 -13.97 -16.00
N PRO A 322 2.53 -13.67 -14.95
CA PRO A 322 3.97 -13.52 -15.11
C PRO A 322 4.62 -14.76 -15.72
N HIS A 323 5.41 -14.57 -16.78
CA HIS A 323 5.99 -15.68 -17.53
C HIS A 323 6.90 -16.59 -16.71
N ASN A 324 7.57 -16.05 -15.69
CA ASN A 324 8.48 -16.75 -14.78
C ASN A 324 7.77 -17.52 -13.66
N TRP A 325 6.44 -17.49 -13.58
CA TRP A 325 5.68 -18.25 -12.58
C TRP A 325 5.22 -19.63 -13.06
N ASN A 326 5.45 -19.93 -14.34
CA ASN A 326 5.16 -21.23 -14.94
C ASN A 326 6.20 -22.29 -14.54
#